data_AF-A0A7Y2XNU6-F1
#
_entry.id   AF-A0A7Y2XNU6-F1
#
_cell.length_a   1.000
_cell.length_b   1.000
_cell.length_c   1.000
_cell.angle_alpha   90.00
_cell.angle_beta   90.00
_cell.angle_gamma   90.00
#
_symmetry.space_group_name_H-M   'P 1'
#
loop_
_entity.id
_entity.type
_entity.pdbx_description
1 polymer ?
#
loop_
_entity_poly.entity_id
_entity_poly.type
_entity_poly.pdbx_seq_one_letter_code
_entity_poly.pdbx_strand_id
1 'polypeptide(L)'
;METIEIAGSYRAQWGEGPIWWNQRLLYVDIERQKVLEYDPATGEETIQDVSTSVGRVGTVVPRSSGGLLVAGDTGIHFLDPETGQTTAITDPEADKRDNRFNDGKCSPDGRFFAGTISLAKKAGDAALYRLDHDLSIHTAFAGVTNSNGIVWSHDAGTCYYIDTPRQEVIAFDYSTETGELSAERVAFSTSHISA
;
A
#
# COMPACT_ATOMS: atom_id res chain seq x y z
N MET A 1 24.84 5.21 22.16
CA MET A 1 24.57 5.38 20.72
C MET A 1 23.83 4.14 20.29
N GLU A 2 22.66 4.30 19.67
CA GLU A 2 21.99 3.17 19.03
C GLU A 2 22.83 2.78 17.81
N THR A 3 23.16 1.50 17.69
CA THR A 3 23.87 0.97 16.53
C THR A 3 22.83 0.72 15.45
N ILE A 4 23.02 1.29 14.26
CA ILE A 4 22.20 0.95 13.09
C ILE A 4 22.73 -0.38 12.56
N GLU A 5 21.86 -1.38 12.51
CA GLU A 5 22.18 -2.72 12.00
C GLU A 5 21.39 -3.00 10.73
N ILE A 6 21.95 -3.83 9.85
CA ILE A 6 21.26 -4.29 8.65
C ILE A 6 20.31 -5.42 9.06
N ALA A 7 19.03 -5.23 8.79
CA ALA A 7 18.01 -6.27 8.93
C ALA A 7 18.02 -7.16 7.68
N GLY A 8 18.13 -8.48 7.88
CA GLY A 8 18.10 -9.46 6.80
C GLY A 8 19.35 -9.48 5.90
N SER A 9 19.29 -10.29 4.86
CA SER A 9 20.35 -10.45 3.85
C SER A 9 19.85 -10.12 2.43
N TYR A 10 18.53 -10.13 2.23
CA TYR A 10 17.91 -9.81 0.95
C TYR A 10 18.11 -8.34 0.59
N ARG A 11 18.67 -8.10 -0.60
CA ARG A 11 18.84 -6.75 -1.15
C ARG A 11 17.75 -6.46 -2.16
N ALA A 12 16.67 -5.83 -1.73
CA ALA A 12 15.57 -5.46 -2.61
C ALA A 12 16.04 -4.53 -3.74
N GLN A 13 15.53 -4.75 -4.95
CA GLN A 13 15.75 -3.82 -6.06
C GLN A 13 14.92 -2.55 -5.85
N TRP A 14 13.67 -2.71 -5.41
CA TRP A 14 12.82 -1.60 -4.98
C TRP A 14 11.97 -2.05 -3.80
N GLY A 15 12.56 -1.96 -2.60
CA GLY A 15 11.89 -2.28 -1.33
C GLY A 15 10.85 -1.23 -0.95
N GLU A 16 9.61 -1.63 -0.67
CA GLU A 16 8.50 -0.73 -0.37
C GLU A 16 7.47 -1.36 0.58
N GLY A 17 6.51 -0.55 1.04
CA GLY A 17 5.36 -0.97 1.84
C GLY A 17 5.67 -1.73 3.13
N PRO A 18 6.65 -1.30 3.96
CA PRO A 18 7.00 -2.02 5.18
C PRO A 18 5.87 -1.95 6.22
N ILE A 19 5.50 -3.10 6.78
CA ILE A 19 4.57 -3.21 7.89
C ILE A 19 5.08 -4.20 8.93
N TRP A 20 5.05 -3.77 10.19
CA TRP A 20 5.38 -4.62 11.32
C TRP A 20 4.13 -5.35 11.82
N TRP A 21 4.17 -6.69 11.81
CA TRP A 21 3.05 -7.52 12.23
C TRP A 21 3.52 -8.82 12.84
N ASN A 22 2.93 -9.22 13.97
CA ASN A 22 3.23 -10.49 14.64
C ASN A 22 4.73 -10.75 14.85
N GLN A 23 5.48 -9.71 15.27
CA GLN A 23 6.93 -9.75 15.45
C GLN A 23 7.76 -9.99 14.17
N ARG A 24 7.16 -9.78 12.99
CA ARG A 24 7.79 -9.92 11.69
C ARG A 24 7.66 -8.61 10.90
N LEU A 25 8.65 -8.36 10.04
CA LEU A 25 8.59 -7.28 9.06
C LEU A 25 8.09 -7.85 7.73
N LEU A 26 6.93 -7.38 7.27
CA LEU A 26 6.43 -7.64 5.92
C LEU A 26 6.77 -6.45 5.03
N TYR A 27 7.16 -6.71 3.78
CA TYR A 27 7.41 -5.68 2.78
C TYR A 27 7.40 -6.29 1.38
N VAL A 28 7.54 -5.46 0.35
CA VAL A 28 7.58 -5.92 -1.05
C VAL A 28 8.89 -5.53 -1.73
N ASP A 29 9.26 -6.26 -2.78
CA ASP A 29 10.20 -5.81 -3.80
C ASP A 29 9.42 -5.63 -5.11
N ILE A 30 9.12 -4.38 -5.45
CA ILE A 30 8.20 -4.04 -6.55
C ILE A 30 8.73 -4.59 -7.88
N GLU A 31 9.99 -4.30 -8.20
CA GLU A 31 10.59 -4.64 -9.49
C GLU A 31 10.84 -6.14 -9.63
N ARG A 32 11.12 -6.84 -8.52
CA ARG A 32 11.30 -8.29 -8.52
C ARG A 32 10.02 -9.06 -8.25
N GLN A 33 8.90 -8.37 -8.03
CA GLN A 33 7.57 -8.96 -7.89
C GLN A 33 7.53 -9.96 -6.72
N LYS A 34 8.11 -9.56 -5.58
CA LYS A 34 8.21 -10.39 -4.38
C LYS A 34 7.47 -9.78 -3.21
N VAL A 35 6.87 -10.64 -2.39
CA VAL A 35 6.43 -10.31 -1.03
C VAL A 35 7.39 -10.99 -0.06
N LEU A 36 7.87 -10.24 0.93
CA LEU A 36 8.90 -10.68 1.85
C LEU A 36 8.39 -10.61 3.29
N GLU A 37 8.77 -11.60 4.08
CA GLU A 37 8.66 -11.60 5.53
C GLU A 37 10.05 -11.79 6.14
N TYR A 38 10.42 -10.95 7.11
CA TYR A 38 11.66 -11.06 7.86
C TYR A 38 11.39 -11.25 9.36
N ASP A 39 12.03 -12.26 9.95
CA ASP A 39 12.07 -12.50 11.39
C ASP A 39 13.38 -11.95 12.00
N PRO A 40 13.35 -10.85 12.75
CA PRO A 40 14.55 -10.37 13.41
C PRO A 40 15.03 -11.26 14.57
N ALA A 41 14.19 -12.14 15.12
CA ALA A 41 14.60 -13.04 16.20
C ALA A 41 15.49 -14.18 15.70
N THR A 42 15.26 -14.66 14.47
CA THR A 42 15.98 -15.80 13.88
C THR A 42 16.88 -15.40 12.70
N GLY A 43 16.63 -14.23 12.10
CA GLY A 43 17.25 -13.81 10.84
C GLY A 43 16.62 -14.45 9.60
N GLU A 44 15.52 -15.18 9.74
CA GLU A 44 14.85 -15.88 8.64
C GLU A 44 14.16 -14.91 7.67
N GLU A 45 14.30 -15.16 6.37
CA GLU A 45 13.65 -14.41 5.29
C GLU A 45 12.80 -15.36 4.45
N THR A 46 11.49 -15.15 4.46
CA THR A 46 10.54 -15.87 3.59
C THR A 46 10.22 -14.98 2.39
N ILE A 47 10.26 -15.55 1.18
CA ILE A 47 10.06 -14.82 -0.06
C ILE A 47 9.01 -15.52 -0.90
N GLN A 48 7.93 -14.82 -1.20
CA GLN A 48 6.85 -15.28 -2.09
C GLN A 48 6.97 -14.60 -3.46
N ASP A 49 6.97 -15.41 -4.53
CA ASP A 49 6.96 -14.92 -5.92
C ASP A 49 5.51 -14.72 -6.37
N VAL A 50 5.17 -13.49 -6.76
CA VAL A 50 3.83 -13.13 -7.25
C VAL A 50 3.85 -12.64 -8.71
N SER A 51 4.94 -12.91 -9.45
CA SER A 51 5.15 -12.44 -10.82
C SER A 51 4.11 -12.95 -11.82
N THR A 52 3.56 -14.14 -11.61
CA THR A 52 2.59 -14.77 -12.52
C THR A 52 1.13 -14.42 -12.21
N SER A 53 0.86 -13.78 -11.07
CA SER A 53 -0.50 -13.44 -10.62
C SER A 53 -0.68 -11.95 -10.40
N VAL A 54 0.03 -11.35 -9.44
CA VAL A 54 -0.11 -9.94 -9.02
C VAL A 54 0.75 -9.00 -9.87
N GLY A 55 1.89 -9.49 -10.36
CA GLY A 55 2.88 -8.68 -11.06
C GLY A 55 3.69 -7.81 -10.09
N ARG A 56 3.97 -6.55 -10.46
CA ARG A 56 4.63 -5.58 -9.59
C ARG A 56 3.71 -5.24 -8.42
N VAL A 57 3.97 -5.90 -7.30
CA VAL A 57 3.24 -5.74 -6.04
C VAL A 57 3.79 -4.51 -5.31
N GLY A 58 2.93 -3.52 -5.07
CA GLY A 58 3.32 -2.26 -4.44
C GLY A 58 3.15 -2.23 -2.93
N THR A 59 2.25 -3.06 -2.39
CA THR A 59 1.92 -3.08 -0.96
C THR A 59 1.47 -4.48 -0.51
N VAL A 60 1.68 -4.74 0.78
CA VAL A 60 1.23 -5.94 1.49
C VAL A 60 0.69 -5.54 2.87
N VAL A 61 -0.46 -6.10 3.25
CA VAL A 61 -1.02 -5.95 4.59
C VAL A 61 -1.49 -7.30 5.16
N PRO A 62 -1.31 -7.56 6.46
CA PRO A 62 -1.82 -8.75 7.11
C PRO A 62 -3.34 -8.69 7.27
N ARG A 63 -3.98 -9.87 7.30
CA ARG A 63 -5.42 -9.99 7.57
C ARG A 63 -5.64 -10.60 8.95
N SER A 64 -6.59 -10.05 9.71
CA SER A 64 -6.99 -10.60 11.01
C SER A 64 -7.56 -12.02 10.92
N SER A 65 -8.13 -12.39 9.78
CA SER A 65 -8.63 -13.75 9.48
C SER A 65 -7.54 -14.73 9.07
N GLY A 66 -6.27 -14.31 9.04
CA GLY A 66 -5.16 -15.06 8.47
C GLY A 66 -4.93 -14.76 6.99
N GLY A 67 -3.69 -15.00 6.56
CA GLY A 67 -3.20 -14.64 5.22
C GLY A 67 -2.89 -13.15 5.06
N LEU A 68 -2.57 -12.78 3.83
CA LEU A 68 -2.18 -11.43 3.43
C LEU A 68 -3.14 -10.88 2.36
N LEU A 69 -3.23 -9.55 2.29
CA LEU A 69 -3.76 -8.80 1.16
C LEU A 69 -2.59 -8.13 0.46
N VAL A 70 -2.58 -8.19 -0.87
CA VAL A 70 -1.55 -7.57 -1.71
C VAL A 70 -2.21 -6.84 -2.87
N ALA A 71 -1.58 -5.78 -3.36
CA ALA A 71 -2.07 -5.03 -4.52
C ALA A 71 -0.92 -4.70 -5.48
N GLY A 72 -1.16 -4.87 -6.78
CA GLY A 72 -0.14 -4.66 -7.81
C GLY A 72 -0.70 -4.36 -9.21
N ASP A 73 -0.03 -4.87 -10.25
CA ASP A 73 -0.39 -4.64 -11.65
C ASP A 73 -1.78 -5.19 -12.03
N THR A 74 -2.23 -6.27 -11.37
CA THR A 74 -3.48 -6.98 -11.72
C THR A 74 -4.56 -6.86 -10.64
N GLY A 75 -4.53 -5.77 -9.89
CA GLY A 75 -5.53 -5.48 -8.86
C GLY A 75 -5.13 -5.96 -7.46
N ILE A 76 -6.15 -6.24 -6.63
CA ILE A 76 -6.02 -6.65 -5.23
C ILE A 76 -6.26 -8.17 -5.14
N HIS A 77 -5.38 -8.86 -4.41
CA HIS A 77 -5.40 -10.31 -4.24
C HIS A 77 -5.26 -10.68 -2.76
N PHE A 78 -5.85 -11.81 -2.39
CA PHE A 78 -5.40 -12.54 -1.21
C PHE A 78 -4.11 -13.29 -1.55
N LEU A 79 -3.20 -13.37 -0.58
CA LEU A 79 -2.00 -14.20 -0.64
C LEU A 79 -1.96 -15.10 0.61
N ASP A 80 -1.85 -16.40 0.39
CA ASP A 80 -1.54 -17.37 1.43
C ASP A 80 -0.01 -17.41 1.64
N PRO A 81 0.51 -16.98 2.80
CA PRO A 81 1.95 -16.94 3.04
C PRO A 81 2.57 -18.34 3.21
N GLU A 82 1.78 -19.38 3.47
CA GLU A 82 2.29 -20.75 3.63
C GLU A 82 2.46 -21.44 2.27
N THR A 83 1.50 -21.23 1.37
CA THR A 83 1.47 -21.92 0.06
C THR A 83 1.97 -21.05 -1.09
N GLY A 84 2.04 -19.73 -0.90
CA GLY A 84 2.27 -18.75 -1.97
C GLY A 84 1.09 -18.59 -2.93
N GLN A 85 -0.04 -19.26 -2.66
CA GLN A 85 -1.21 -19.19 -3.54
C GLN A 85 -1.85 -17.80 -3.46
N THR A 86 -2.19 -17.26 -4.62
CA THR A 86 -2.90 -15.98 -4.76
C THR A 86 -4.32 -16.20 -5.25
N THR A 87 -5.25 -15.37 -4.78
CA THR A 87 -6.66 -15.36 -5.21
C THR A 87 -7.08 -13.93 -5.49
N ALA A 88 -7.43 -13.64 -6.75
CA ALA A 88 -7.87 -12.32 -7.16
C ALA A 88 -9.18 -11.92 -6.47
N ILE A 89 -9.27 -10.66 -6.05
CA ILE A 89 -10.48 -10.08 -5.44
C ILE A 89 -11.15 -9.14 -6.42
N THR A 90 -10.44 -8.10 -6.84
CA THR A 90 -10.96 -7.05 -7.72
C THR A 90 -9.82 -6.28 -8.37
N ASP A 91 -10.09 -5.72 -9.54
CA ASP A 91 -9.19 -4.82 -10.27
C ASP A 91 -10.03 -3.63 -10.79
N PRO A 92 -10.05 -2.50 -10.06
CA PRO A 92 -10.85 -1.35 -10.44
C PRO A 92 -10.30 -0.60 -11.67
N GLU A 93 -9.09 -0.95 -12.12
CA GLU A 93 -8.41 -0.33 -13.27
C GLU A 93 -8.09 -1.39 -14.34
N ALA A 94 -8.99 -2.37 -14.51
CA ALA A 94 -8.81 -3.49 -15.43
C ALA A 94 -8.56 -3.08 -16.90
N ASP A 95 -9.00 -1.89 -17.28
CA ASP A 95 -8.86 -1.27 -18.59
C ASP A 95 -7.68 -0.28 -18.69
N LYS A 96 -6.98 0.02 -17.59
CA LYS A 96 -5.82 0.93 -17.55
C LYS A 96 -4.53 0.19 -17.19
N ARG A 97 -4.03 -0.61 -18.13
CA ARG A 97 -2.79 -1.41 -17.93
C ARG A 97 -1.49 -0.59 -17.88
N ASP A 98 -1.58 0.70 -18.16
CA ASP A 98 -0.51 1.68 -17.90
C ASP A 98 -0.56 2.23 -16.45
N ASN A 99 -1.44 1.69 -15.60
CA ASN A 99 -1.45 1.95 -14.16
C ASN A 99 -1.11 0.68 -13.36
N ARG A 100 -0.69 0.87 -12.11
CA ARG A 100 -0.56 -0.20 -11.11
C ARG A 100 -0.83 0.34 -9.72
N PHE A 101 -1.21 -0.53 -8.78
CA PHE A 101 -1.16 -0.16 -7.36
C PHE A 101 0.28 0.13 -6.92
N ASN A 102 0.42 1.11 -6.01
CA ASN A 102 1.69 1.48 -5.40
C ASN A 102 1.60 1.32 -3.88
N ASP A 103 1.43 2.38 -3.10
CA ASP A 103 1.33 2.23 -1.65
C ASP A 103 -0.12 1.96 -1.18
N GLY A 104 -0.23 1.34 -0.01
CA GLY A 104 -1.50 1.04 0.64
C GLY A 104 -1.33 0.57 2.08
N LYS A 105 -2.38 0.75 2.88
CA LYS A 105 -2.44 0.37 4.30
C LYS A 105 -3.88 0.16 4.74
N CYS A 106 -4.06 -0.64 5.79
CA CYS A 106 -5.35 -0.71 6.48
C CYS A 106 -5.57 0.53 7.35
N SER A 107 -6.78 1.07 7.26
CA SER A 107 -7.31 2.06 8.20
C SER A 107 -7.56 1.46 9.59
N PRO A 108 -7.76 2.29 10.64
CA PRO A 108 -7.93 1.81 12.02
C PRO A 108 -9.13 0.87 12.23
N ASP A 109 -10.16 0.97 11.39
CA ASP A 109 -11.33 0.09 11.43
C ASP A 109 -11.17 -1.17 10.56
N GLY A 110 -10.02 -1.32 9.87
CA GLY A 110 -9.65 -2.50 9.10
C GLY A 110 -10.06 -2.48 7.63
N ARG A 111 -10.55 -1.35 7.08
CA ARG A 111 -10.72 -1.19 5.62
C ARG A 111 -9.36 -1.00 4.95
N PHE A 112 -9.15 -1.64 3.81
CA PHE A 112 -7.88 -1.56 3.09
C PHE A 112 -7.89 -0.43 2.08
N PHE A 113 -6.97 0.52 2.21
CA PHE A 113 -6.77 1.58 1.24
C PHE A 113 -5.50 1.31 0.44
N ALA A 114 -5.59 1.42 -0.88
CA ALA A 114 -4.43 1.34 -1.76
C ALA A 114 -4.69 2.24 -2.96
N GLY A 115 -3.67 2.94 -3.44
CA GLY A 115 -3.82 3.81 -4.59
C GLY A 115 -2.89 3.46 -5.73
N THR A 116 -3.30 3.85 -6.92
CA THR A 116 -2.59 3.55 -8.16
C THR A 116 -1.67 4.69 -8.58
N ILE A 117 -0.83 4.41 -9.56
CA ILE A 117 0.06 5.38 -10.21
C ILE A 117 -0.11 5.26 -11.70
N SER A 118 0.07 6.37 -12.42
CA SER A 118 0.21 6.34 -13.88
C SER A 118 1.66 6.10 -14.27
N LEU A 119 1.95 4.98 -14.93
CA LEU A 119 3.29 4.68 -15.46
C LEU A 119 3.66 5.61 -16.61
N ALA A 120 2.65 6.07 -17.36
CA ALA A 120 2.78 7.13 -18.36
C ALA A 120 2.97 8.53 -17.75
N LYS A 121 2.96 8.65 -16.41
CA LYS A 121 3.04 9.93 -15.66
C LYS A 121 1.94 10.92 -16.08
N LYS A 122 0.77 10.42 -16.46
CA LYS A 122 -0.37 11.24 -16.83
C LYS A 122 -1.04 11.76 -15.55
N ALA A 123 -1.07 13.09 -15.42
CA ALA A 123 -1.66 13.75 -14.26
C ALA A 123 -3.15 13.39 -14.12
N GLY A 124 -3.55 13.01 -12.91
CA GLY A 124 -4.94 12.69 -12.57
C GLY A 124 -5.49 11.38 -13.13
N ASP A 125 -4.65 10.52 -13.71
CA ASP A 125 -5.08 9.27 -14.36
C ASP A 125 -5.21 8.09 -13.39
N ALA A 126 -4.74 8.26 -12.14
CA ALA A 126 -4.78 7.28 -11.07
C ALA A 126 -5.80 7.69 -9.98
N ALA A 127 -6.02 6.80 -9.01
CA ALA A 127 -6.91 7.05 -7.88
C ALA A 127 -6.47 6.30 -6.61
N LEU A 128 -6.96 6.76 -5.47
CA LEU A 128 -6.95 6.02 -4.21
C LEU A 128 -8.25 5.23 -4.09
N TYR A 129 -8.13 3.94 -3.80
CA TYR A 129 -9.26 3.03 -3.62
C TYR A 129 -9.38 2.58 -2.17
N ARG A 130 -10.60 2.23 -1.76
CA ARG A 130 -10.93 1.61 -0.48
C ARG A 130 -11.64 0.29 -0.73
N LEU A 131 -11.12 -0.78 -0.17
CA LEU A 131 -11.75 -2.10 -0.10
C LEU A 131 -12.39 -2.25 1.29
N ASP A 132 -13.71 -2.39 1.31
CA ASP A 132 -14.48 -2.60 2.54
C ASP A 132 -14.45 -4.08 2.96
N HIS A 133 -14.93 -4.37 4.18
CA HIS A 133 -14.92 -5.71 4.76
C HIS A 133 -15.71 -6.75 3.96
N ASP A 134 -16.72 -6.30 3.20
CA ASP A 134 -17.51 -7.14 2.30
C ASP A 134 -16.88 -7.31 0.91
N LEU A 135 -15.64 -6.83 0.74
CA LEU A 135 -14.86 -6.83 -0.49
C LEU A 135 -15.43 -5.91 -1.59
N SER A 136 -16.38 -5.03 -1.26
CA SER A 136 -16.77 -3.94 -2.15
C SER A 136 -15.63 -2.93 -2.26
N ILE A 137 -15.40 -2.45 -3.48
CA ILE A 137 -14.35 -1.47 -3.77
C ILE A 137 -14.96 -0.13 -4.16
N HIS A 138 -14.41 0.94 -3.60
CA HIS A 138 -14.86 2.31 -3.81
C HIS A 138 -13.68 3.20 -4.18
N THR A 139 -13.92 4.18 -5.04
CA THR A 139 -12.96 5.26 -5.25
C THR A 139 -13.02 6.19 -4.05
N ALA A 140 -11.98 6.17 -3.21
CA ALA A 140 -11.90 7.02 -2.02
C ALA A 140 -11.44 8.45 -2.35
N PHE A 141 -10.53 8.59 -3.31
CA PHE A 141 -10.06 9.88 -3.79
C PHE A 141 -9.61 9.77 -5.26
N ALA A 142 -10.18 10.59 -6.13
CA ALA A 142 -9.92 10.57 -7.58
C ALA A 142 -8.91 11.67 -7.98
N GLY A 143 -8.43 11.62 -9.22
CA GLY A 143 -7.53 12.64 -9.76
C GLY A 143 -6.11 12.57 -9.18
N VAL A 144 -5.70 11.39 -8.71
CA VAL A 144 -4.35 11.12 -8.21
C VAL A 144 -3.40 10.92 -9.41
N THR A 145 -2.12 11.25 -9.23
CA THR A 145 -1.10 10.97 -10.26
C THR A 145 -0.16 9.85 -9.85
N ASN A 146 0.37 9.92 -8.62
CA ASN A 146 1.30 8.94 -8.07
C ASN A 146 1.03 8.75 -6.57
N SER A 147 0.07 7.86 -6.27
CA SER A 147 -0.34 7.49 -4.91
C SER A 147 0.83 6.94 -4.10
N ASN A 148 0.97 7.45 -2.88
CA ASN A 148 2.03 7.07 -1.96
C ASN A 148 1.51 7.04 -0.52
N GLY A 149 2.39 7.24 0.46
CA GLY A 149 2.15 7.21 1.90
C GLY A 149 0.72 7.55 2.36
N ILE A 150 0.11 6.61 3.08
CA ILE A 150 -1.18 6.80 3.78
C ILE A 150 -1.09 6.36 5.25
N VAL A 151 -1.69 7.15 6.14
CA VAL A 151 -1.73 6.91 7.60
C VAL A 151 -2.90 7.66 8.25
N TRP A 152 -3.36 7.20 9.41
CA TRP A 152 -4.41 7.86 10.19
C TRP A 152 -3.86 8.42 11.50
N SER A 153 -4.52 9.47 12.01
CA SER A 153 -4.28 9.96 13.36
C SER A 153 -4.63 8.90 14.41
N HIS A 154 -4.04 9.03 15.60
CA HIS A 154 -4.25 8.08 16.70
C HIS A 154 -5.73 7.98 17.15
N ASP A 155 -6.48 9.09 17.06
CA ASP A 155 -7.92 9.12 17.35
C ASP A 155 -8.80 8.63 16.19
N ALA A 156 -8.19 8.17 15.09
CA ALA A 156 -8.84 7.72 13.87
C ALA A 156 -9.74 8.77 13.20
N GLY A 157 -9.63 10.05 13.55
CA GLY A 157 -10.47 11.11 12.96
C GLY A 157 -9.91 11.77 11.71
N THR A 158 -8.60 11.60 11.43
CA THR A 158 -7.91 12.24 10.30
C THR A 158 -7.12 11.21 9.51
N CYS A 159 -7.29 11.20 8.19
CA CYS A 159 -6.43 10.46 7.27
C CYS A 159 -5.41 11.44 6.66
N TYR A 160 -4.13 11.07 6.65
CA TYR A 160 -3.06 11.77 5.96
C TYR A 160 -2.62 10.93 4.75
N TYR A 161 -2.46 11.58 3.62
CA TYR A 161 -2.20 10.93 2.35
C TYR A 161 -1.23 11.76 1.50
N ILE A 162 -0.49 11.10 0.61
CA ILE A 162 0.48 11.72 -0.28
C ILE A 162 0.18 11.31 -1.72
N ASP A 163 -0.11 12.29 -2.57
CA ASP A 163 0.08 12.19 -4.02
C ASP A 163 1.41 12.86 -4.36
N THR A 164 2.42 12.05 -4.68
CA THR A 164 3.83 12.46 -4.74
C THR A 164 4.09 13.77 -5.49
N PRO A 165 3.51 14.03 -6.68
CA PRO A 165 3.81 15.23 -7.46
C PRO A 165 3.26 16.52 -6.84
N ARG A 166 2.32 16.42 -5.88
CA ARG A 166 1.81 17.59 -5.15
C ARG A 166 2.85 18.20 -4.22
N GLN A 167 3.87 17.45 -3.79
CA GLN A 167 4.83 17.88 -2.77
C GLN A 167 4.13 18.38 -1.50
N GLU A 168 3.03 17.71 -1.13
CA GLU A 168 2.16 18.02 -0.01
C GLU A 168 1.80 16.73 0.72
N VAL A 169 1.68 16.84 2.04
CA VAL A 169 0.89 15.91 2.83
C VAL A 169 -0.51 16.49 2.93
N ILE A 170 -1.48 15.82 2.30
CA ILE A 170 -2.89 16.17 2.36
C ILE A 170 -3.57 15.43 3.50
N ALA A 171 -4.52 16.08 4.15
CA ALA A 171 -5.32 15.54 5.22
C ALA A 171 -6.81 15.57 4.87
N PHE A 172 -7.54 14.58 5.38
CA PHE A 172 -8.98 14.44 5.25
C PHE A 172 -9.57 14.16 6.63
N ASP A 173 -10.79 14.64 6.87
CA ASP A 173 -11.62 14.07 7.91
C ASP A 173 -12.01 12.65 7.49
N TYR A 174 -11.83 11.69 8.41
CA TYR A 174 -12.10 10.28 8.18
C TYR A 174 -13.24 9.79 9.07
N SER A 175 -14.24 9.17 8.45
CA SER A 175 -15.35 8.53 9.16
C SER A 175 -15.08 7.04 9.34
N THR A 176 -14.88 6.59 10.58
CA THR A 176 -14.74 5.14 10.88
C THR A 176 -16.04 4.36 10.67
N GLU A 177 -17.19 5.05 10.66
CA GLU A 177 -18.48 4.43 10.40
C GLU A 177 -18.61 4.06 8.91
N THR A 178 -18.32 5.02 8.02
CA THR A 178 -18.56 4.88 6.58
C THR A 178 -17.29 4.60 5.76
N GLY A 179 -16.11 4.81 6.32
CA GLY A 179 -14.83 4.75 5.63
C GLY A 179 -14.58 5.92 4.68
N GLU A 180 -15.39 6.98 4.74
CA GLU A 180 -15.32 8.12 3.80
C GLU A 180 -14.23 9.13 4.17
N LEU A 181 -13.66 9.76 3.14
CA LEU A 181 -12.73 10.88 3.25
C LEU A 181 -13.46 12.17 2.87
N SER A 182 -13.30 13.23 3.65
CA SER A 182 -13.90 14.53 3.40
C SER A 182 -13.01 15.69 3.86
N ALA A 183 -13.43 16.93 3.58
CA ALA A 183 -12.73 18.14 4.03
C ALA A 183 -11.20 18.13 3.74
N GLU A 184 -10.84 17.87 2.47
CA GLU A 184 -9.46 17.92 1.99
C GLU A 184 -8.79 19.24 2.41
N ARG A 185 -7.61 19.13 3.00
CA ARG A 185 -6.78 20.27 3.40
C ARG A 185 -5.31 19.90 3.31
N VAL A 186 -4.46 20.90 3.08
CA VAL A 186 -3.01 20.71 3.17
C VAL A 186 -2.60 20.71 4.63
N ALA A 187 -2.04 19.61 5.12
CA ALA A 187 -1.47 19.52 6.46
C ALA A 187 -0.03 20.07 6.48
N PHE A 188 0.75 19.77 5.44
CA PHE A 188 2.12 20.23 5.29
C PHE A 188 2.49 20.31 3.81
N SER A 189 3.27 21.32 3.40
CA SER A 189 3.79 21.46 2.04
C SER A 189 5.30 21.46 2.05
N THR A 190 5.93 20.64 1.19
CA THR A 190 7.38 20.61 0.97
C THR A 190 7.80 21.39 -0.27
N SER A 191 6.89 22.07 -0.96
CA SER A 191 7.18 22.84 -2.20
C SER A 191 8.27 23.90 -2.03
N HIS A 192 8.51 24.35 -0.80
CA HIS A 192 9.52 25.34 -0.45
C HIS A 192 10.90 24.73 -0.14
N ILE A 193 11.00 23.40 -0.01
CA ILE A 193 12.25 22.69 0.28
C ILE A 193 12.94 22.39 -1.05
N SER A 194 14.07 23.05 -1.31
CA SER A 194 14.90 22.73 -2.48
C SER A 194 15.57 21.37 -2.30
N ALA A 195 15.39 20.48 -3.27
CA ALA A 195 16.11 19.21 -3.37
C ALA A 195 17.58 19.40 -3.79
#